data_AF-A0A9E3RIL3-F1
#
_entry.id   AF-A0A9E3RIL3-F1
#
_cell.length_a   1.000
_cell.length_b   1.000
_cell.length_c   1.000
_cell.angle_alpha   90.00
_cell.angle_beta   90.00
_cell.angle_gamma   90.00
#
_symmetry.space_group_name_H-M   'P 1'
#
loop_
_entity.id
_entity.type
_entity.pdbx_description
1 polymer ?
#
loop_
_entity_poly.entity_id
_entity_poly.type
_entity_poly.pdbx_seq_one_letter_code
_entity_poly.pdbx_strand_id
1 'polypeptide(L)'
;MKSTEFISQIENKWHNVYWFSRMLINNDKYAAIGKRSDLLTLIASSLRVISKEINNDADIIQLQKQTLKNILGDRFKRESSISSRVKLLVSDLDTEIRTASDMEVFILTCENVMIPLNQAIDNIPSDDKVFALHIARSYLDLNGENGLGTVIKLWDDLGIKGCLTAERTEIVKAFTTLKAILSTIKSITETDKDIILTAFTQEFERRAGQKRKSRAGGSLEDVTDFILEYYGIRRSRSPEHFQADIEVDNWVRTKDKWLIGISCKRTIRERWKQVSSAESSVLSRYKIKNIYHIVTYDEDLSDDKLSLLGGQRHVFYLPDDSRRLKHASSHVGLKEYVRPISQLIKDIKQQV
;
A
#
# COMPACT_ATOMS: atom_id res chain seq x y z
N MET A 1 41.53 -0.74 4.66
CA MET A 1 41.08 0.37 3.78
C MET A 1 40.76 1.58 4.64
N LYS A 2 41.27 2.76 4.29
CA LYS A 2 40.86 4.01 4.95
C LYS A 2 39.44 4.36 4.47
N SER A 3 38.61 4.94 5.34
CA SER A 3 37.20 5.27 5.03
C SER A 3 37.04 6.13 3.77
N THR A 4 37.99 7.02 3.50
CA THR A 4 38.03 7.87 2.31
C THR A 4 38.24 7.10 0.99
N GLU A 5 39.03 6.03 1.00
CA GLU A 5 39.24 5.18 -0.19
C GLU A 5 37.95 4.41 -0.53
N PHE A 6 37.22 3.94 0.48
CA PHE A 6 35.95 3.24 0.29
C PHE A 6 34.85 4.16 -0.28
N ILE A 7 34.76 5.41 0.20
CA ILE A 7 33.81 6.40 -0.33
C ILE A 7 34.11 6.70 -1.81
N SER A 8 35.38 6.90 -2.17
CA SER A 8 35.77 7.16 -3.56
C SER A 8 35.49 6.00 -4.52
N GLN A 9 35.41 4.77 -4.01
CA GLN A 9 35.01 3.60 -4.80
C GLN A 9 33.50 3.54 -5.04
N ILE A 10 32.70 4.09 -4.12
CA ILE A 10 31.23 4.15 -4.21
C ILE A 10 30.78 5.34 -5.07
N GLU A 11 31.45 6.48 -4.96
CA GLU A 11 31.16 7.70 -5.74
C GLU A 11 31.74 7.62 -7.16
N ASN A 12 31.37 6.57 -7.88
CA ASN A 12 31.70 6.42 -9.28
C ASN A 12 30.47 6.64 -10.17
N LYS A 13 30.62 6.59 -11.49
CA LYS A 13 29.52 6.87 -12.45
C LYS A 13 28.26 6.04 -12.20
N TRP A 14 28.37 4.82 -11.67
CA TRP A 14 27.23 3.93 -11.41
C TRP A 14 26.40 4.39 -10.22
N HIS A 15 26.95 5.24 -9.35
CA HIS A 15 26.19 5.91 -8.30
C HIS A 15 25.01 6.71 -8.85
N ASN A 16 25.14 7.25 -10.08
CA ASN A 16 24.08 8.00 -10.73
C ASN A 16 22.84 7.15 -11.06
N VAL A 17 22.94 5.82 -11.07
CA VAL A 17 21.75 4.96 -11.19
C VAL A 17 20.75 5.26 -10.08
N TYR A 18 21.22 5.41 -8.85
CA TYR A 18 20.36 5.78 -7.72
C TYR A 18 19.67 7.12 -7.96
N TRP A 19 20.44 8.16 -8.29
CA TRP A 19 19.90 9.51 -8.46
C TRP A 19 18.96 9.62 -9.65
N PHE A 20 19.28 8.99 -10.79
CA PHE A 20 18.38 8.92 -11.93
C PHE A 20 17.08 8.18 -11.59
N SER A 21 17.13 7.04 -10.87
CA SER A 21 15.93 6.37 -10.37
C SER A 21 15.08 7.30 -9.49
N ARG A 22 15.71 8.08 -8.60
CA ARG A 22 15.02 9.05 -7.74
C ARG A 22 14.39 10.20 -8.53
N MET A 23 15.08 10.73 -9.53
CA MET A 23 14.53 11.76 -10.41
C MET A 23 13.33 11.23 -11.20
N LEU A 24 13.46 10.03 -11.78
CA LEU A 24 12.40 9.45 -12.60
C LEU A 24 11.12 9.16 -11.79
N ILE A 25 11.22 8.80 -10.51
CA ILE A 25 10.06 8.41 -9.69
C ILE A 25 9.46 9.55 -8.83
N ASN A 26 10.14 10.69 -8.73
CA ASN A 26 9.68 11.80 -7.89
C ASN A 26 8.45 12.47 -8.50
N ASN A 27 7.29 12.24 -7.89
CA ASN A 27 6.02 12.81 -8.34
C ASN A 27 5.97 14.33 -8.15
N ASP A 28 6.42 14.81 -7.00
CA ASP A 28 6.23 16.20 -6.60
C ASP A 28 7.11 17.13 -7.45
N LYS A 29 8.37 16.73 -7.67
CA LYS A 29 9.33 17.51 -8.47
C LYS A 29 9.23 17.25 -9.98
N TYR A 30 9.03 16.00 -10.39
CA TYR A 30 9.21 15.59 -11.80
C TYR A 30 8.04 14.78 -12.39
N ALA A 31 6.87 14.77 -11.74
CA ALA A 31 5.67 14.09 -12.20
C ALA A 31 5.80 12.55 -12.38
N ALA A 32 6.78 11.92 -11.73
CA ALA A 32 6.96 10.47 -11.67
C ALA A 32 6.94 9.77 -13.05
N ILE A 33 7.60 10.37 -14.04
CA ILE A 33 7.69 9.87 -15.42
C ILE A 33 8.16 8.41 -15.48
N GLY A 34 9.05 8.03 -14.57
CA GLY A 34 9.59 6.68 -14.42
C GLY A 34 8.58 5.58 -14.12
N LYS A 35 7.31 5.90 -13.84
CA LYS A 35 6.24 4.89 -13.74
C LYS A 35 5.74 4.39 -15.10
N ARG A 36 6.08 5.09 -16.20
CA ARG A 36 5.59 4.81 -17.55
C ARG A 36 6.60 3.97 -18.32
N SER A 37 6.49 2.64 -18.22
CA SER A 37 7.44 1.72 -18.88
C SER A 37 7.46 1.85 -20.41
N ASP A 38 6.33 2.18 -21.04
CA ASP A 38 6.23 2.49 -22.48
C ASP A 38 7.14 3.67 -22.87
N LEU A 39 7.07 4.74 -22.08
CA LEU A 39 7.85 5.95 -22.29
C LEU A 39 9.35 5.71 -22.00
N LEU A 40 9.69 4.99 -20.94
CA LEU A 40 11.07 4.62 -20.65
C LEU A 40 11.68 3.76 -21.76
N THR A 41 10.90 2.85 -22.33
CA THR A 41 11.32 2.01 -23.46
C THR A 41 11.60 2.85 -24.70
N LEU A 42 10.68 3.78 -25.02
CA LEU A 42 10.85 4.71 -26.15
C LEU A 42 12.11 5.57 -25.97
N ILE A 43 12.31 6.14 -24.78
CA ILE A 43 13.49 6.94 -24.46
C ILE A 43 14.76 6.11 -24.69
N ALA A 44 14.88 4.98 -24.00
CA ALA A 44 16.13 4.22 -24.01
C ALA A 44 16.47 3.66 -25.40
N SER A 45 15.49 3.10 -26.11
CA SER A 45 15.67 2.63 -27.49
C SER A 45 16.10 3.75 -28.45
N SER A 46 15.47 4.93 -28.37
CA SER A 46 15.84 6.08 -29.21
C SER A 46 17.29 6.52 -28.94
N LEU A 47 17.68 6.60 -27.67
CA LEU A 47 19.03 7.02 -27.29
C LEU A 47 20.10 5.99 -27.70
N ARG A 48 19.78 4.69 -27.64
CA ARG A 48 20.67 3.61 -28.11
C ARG A 48 20.89 3.64 -29.62
N VAL A 49 19.84 3.92 -30.40
CA VAL A 49 19.96 4.04 -31.86
C VAL A 49 20.92 5.17 -32.22
N ILE A 50 20.77 6.33 -31.58
CA ILE A 50 21.67 7.49 -31.80
C ILE A 50 23.12 7.12 -31.52
N SER A 51 23.39 6.39 -30.44
CA SER A 51 24.76 5.96 -30.09
C SER A 51 25.40 5.01 -31.11
N LYS A 52 24.61 4.34 -31.97
CA LYS A 52 25.11 3.40 -32.98
C LYS A 52 25.34 4.03 -34.34
N GLU A 53 24.58 5.06 -34.68
CA GLU A 53 24.55 5.67 -36.02
C GLU A 53 25.55 6.83 -36.18
N ILE A 54 26.05 7.39 -35.08
CA ILE A 54 26.93 8.57 -35.09
C ILE A 54 28.32 8.19 -34.58
N ASN A 55 29.36 8.71 -35.23
CA ASN A 55 30.76 8.38 -34.95
C ASN A 55 31.49 9.43 -34.08
N ASN A 56 30.83 10.52 -33.69
CA ASN A 56 31.40 11.60 -32.87
C ASN A 56 30.66 11.73 -31.53
N ASP A 57 31.37 11.50 -30.42
CA ASP A 57 30.82 11.52 -29.05
C ASP A 57 30.15 12.85 -28.67
N ALA A 58 30.67 13.99 -29.13
CA ALA A 58 30.09 15.30 -28.83
C ALA A 58 28.74 15.51 -29.54
N ASP A 59 28.62 15.03 -30.78
CA ASP A 59 27.38 15.11 -31.55
C ASP A 59 26.36 14.08 -31.04
N ILE A 60 26.81 12.89 -30.60
CA ILE A 60 25.99 11.85 -29.98
C ILE A 60 25.28 12.41 -28.75
N ILE A 61 26.02 12.97 -27.80
CA ILE A 61 25.43 13.41 -26.53
C ILE A 61 24.46 14.57 -26.73
N GLN A 62 24.80 15.51 -27.63
CA GLN A 62 23.93 16.63 -27.96
C GLN A 62 22.62 16.14 -28.59
N LEU A 63 22.70 15.21 -29.54
CA LEU A 63 21.51 14.66 -30.18
C LEU A 63 20.67 13.81 -29.21
N GLN A 64 21.30 13.02 -28.35
CA GLN A 64 20.64 12.24 -27.30
C GLN A 64 19.87 13.15 -26.33
N LYS A 65 20.49 14.22 -25.84
CA LYS A 65 19.83 15.22 -24.97
C LYS A 65 18.67 15.91 -25.66
N GLN A 66 18.86 16.33 -26.91
CA GLN A 66 17.80 16.96 -27.70
C GLN A 66 16.64 15.99 -27.95
N THR A 67 16.93 14.73 -28.21
CA THR A 67 15.94 13.67 -28.42
C THR A 67 15.13 13.41 -27.16
N LEU A 68 15.79 13.29 -26.00
CA LEU A 68 15.12 13.16 -24.70
C LEU A 68 14.17 14.34 -24.44
N LYS A 69 14.63 15.57 -24.69
CA LYS A 69 13.82 16.78 -24.57
C LYS A 69 12.60 16.75 -25.48
N ASN A 70 12.77 16.34 -26.73
CA ASN A 70 11.67 16.27 -27.70
C ASN A 70 10.63 15.21 -27.31
N ILE A 71 11.06 13.99 -26.96
CA ILE A 71 10.17 12.89 -26.54
C ILE A 71 9.31 13.33 -25.35
N LEU A 72 9.94 13.90 -24.32
CA LEU A 72 9.25 14.36 -23.13
C LEU A 72 8.37 15.59 -23.40
N GLY A 73 8.87 16.56 -24.16
CA GLY A 73 8.13 17.75 -24.54
C GLY A 73 6.86 17.43 -25.33
N ASP A 74 6.96 16.57 -26.33
CA ASP A 74 5.83 16.20 -27.18
C ASP A 74 4.77 15.40 -26.45
N ARG A 75 5.18 14.49 -25.55
CA ARG A 75 4.26 13.67 -24.76
C ARG A 75 3.41 14.53 -23.81
N PHE A 76 3.99 15.57 -23.22
CA PHE A 76 3.35 16.36 -22.17
C PHE A 76 2.95 17.79 -22.61
N LYS A 77 2.97 18.07 -23.93
CA LYS A 77 2.66 19.40 -24.48
C LYS A 77 1.25 19.92 -24.13
N ARG A 78 0.29 19.03 -23.90
CA ARG A 78 -1.12 19.38 -23.60
C ARG A 78 -1.44 19.44 -22.11
N GLU A 79 -0.51 19.05 -21.23
CA GLU A 79 -0.73 18.95 -19.79
C GLU A 79 0.02 20.07 -19.06
N SER A 80 -0.59 21.26 -18.98
CA SER A 80 0.08 22.49 -18.49
C SER A 80 0.71 22.35 -17.09
N SER A 81 0.07 21.61 -16.17
CA SER A 81 0.57 21.37 -14.81
C SER A 81 1.69 20.32 -14.71
N ILE A 82 1.86 19.48 -15.73
CA ILE A 82 2.92 18.46 -15.80
C ILE A 82 4.09 19.00 -16.63
N SER A 83 3.82 19.80 -17.67
CA SER A 83 4.81 20.37 -18.58
C SER A 83 5.93 21.13 -17.86
N SER A 84 5.63 21.93 -16.84
CA SER A 84 6.65 22.67 -16.07
C SER A 84 7.60 21.75 -15.30
N ARG A 85 7.06 20.70 -14.65
CA ARG A 85 7.85 19.69 -13.91
C ARG A 85 8.68 18.80 -14.84
N VAL A 86 8.16 18.49 -16.01
CA VAL A 86 8.90 17.76 -17.06
C VAL A 86 10.05 18.60 -17.61
N LYS A 87 9.83 19.90 -17.85
CA LYS A 87 10.90 20.82 -18.25
C LYS A 87 12.00 20.91 -17.18
N LEU A 88 11.61 20.95 -15.90
CA LEU A 88 12.56 20.92 -14.79
C LEU A 88 13.36 19.60 -14.77
N LEU A 89 12.71 18.46 -14.98
CA LEU A 89 13.42 17.18 -15.10
C LEU A 89 14.46 17.21 -16.23
N VAL A 90 14.08 17.69 -17.42
CA VAL A 90 15.00 17.79 -18.56
C VAL A 90 16.18 18.71 -18.24
N SER A 91 15.94 19.85 -17.59
CA SER A 91 16.99 20.78 -17.18
C SER A 91 17.96 20.16 -16.17
N ASP A 92 17.43 19.46 -15.17
CA ASP A 92 18.26 18.83 -14.15
C ASP A 92 19.06 17.65 -14.76
N LEU A 93 18.43 16.82 -15.60
CA LEU A 93 19.12 15.74 -16.33
C LEU A 93 20.21 16.28 -17.26
N ASP A 94 20.02 17.44 -17.88
CA ASP A 94 21.05 18.07 -18.73
C ASP A 94 22.31 18.43 -17.92
N THR A 95 22.14 18.79 -16.64
CA THR A 95 23.22 19.15 -15.72
C THR A 95 23.98 17.92 -15.21
N GLU A 96 23.25 16.83 -14.97
CA GLU A 96 23.80 15.57 -14.46
C GLU A 96 24.44 14.70 -15.55
N ILE A 97 23.89 14.70 -16.76
CA ILE A 97 24.40 13.92 -17.90
C ILE A 97 25.42 14.77 -18.67
N ARG A 98 26.71 14.64 -18.35
CA ARG A 98 27.77 15.46 -18.96
C ARG A 98 28.53 14.74 -20.05
N THR A 99 28.60 13.42 -19.98
CA THR A 99 29.37 12.57 -20.89
C THR A 99 28.49 11.49 -21.52
N ALA A 100 28.97 10.90 -22.62
CA ALA A 100 28.32 9.74 -23.23
C ALA A 100 28.20 8.58 -22.22
N SER A 101 29.19 8.44 -21.32
CA SER A 101 29.12 7.43 -20.26
C SER A 101 27.99 7.71 -19.25
N ASP A 102 27.68 8.96 -18.94
CA ASP A 102 26.55 9.29 -18.05
C ASP A 102 25.22 8.95 -18.73
N MET A 103 25.13 9.19 -20.05
CA MET A 103 23.96 8.82 -20.83
C MET A 103 23.76 7.30 -20.89
N GLU A 104 24.83 6.52 -21.03
CA GLU A 104 24.74 5.05 -20.94
C GLU A 104 24.25 4.59 -19.56
N VAL A 105 24.67 5.24 -18.47
CA VAL A 105 24.15 4.97 -17.12
C VAL A 105 22.66 5.32 -17.03
N PHE A 106 22.23 6.43 -17.63
CA PHE A 106 20.81 6.82 -17.69
C PHE A 106 19.96 5.83 -18.50
N ILE A 107 20.45 5.37 -19.66
CA ILE A 107 19.82 4.34 -20.50
C ILE A 107 19.67 3.04 -19.70
N LEU A 108 20.74 2.57 -19.05
CA LEU A 108 20.72 1.39 -18.19
C LEU A 108 19.71 1.55 -17.04
N THR A 109 19.65 2.74 -16.45
CA THR A 109 18.68 3.03 -15.37
C THR A 109 17.25 2.91 -15.88
N CYS A 110 16.96 3.42 -17.08
CA CYS A 110 15.64 3.26 -17.70
C CYS A 110 15.31 1.78 -17.96
N GLU A 111 16.19 1.06 -18.66
CA GLU A 111 15.91 -0.27 -19.20
C GLU A 111 16.02 -1.40 -18.19
N ASN A 112 17.07 -1.38 -17.38
CA ASN A 112 17.45 -2.52 -16.56
C ASN A 112 17.11 -2.32 -15.08
N VAL A 113 16.80 -1.08 -14.66
CA VAL A 113 16.40 -0.77 -13.30
C VAL A 113 14.92 -0.40 -13.24
N MET A 114 14.52 0.71 -13.84
CA MET A 114 13.17 1.27 -13.66
C MET A 114 12.06 0.43 -14.29
N ILE A 115 12.23 -0.06 -15.52
CA ILE A 115 11.22 -0.91 -16.17
C ILE A 115 11.01 -2.22 -15.39
N PRO A 116 12.05 -3.01 -15.05
CA PRO A 116 11.89 -4.20 -14.22
C PRO A 116 11.30 -3.90 -12.84
N LEU A 117 11.64 -2.76 -12.24
CA LEU A 117 11.10 -2.34 -10.95
C LEU A 117 9.59 -2.06 -11.05
N ASN A 118 9.14 -1.39 -12.11
CA ASN A 118 7.70 -1.21 -12.36
C ASN A 118 6.99 -2.55 -12.46
N GLN A 119 7.52 -3.47 -13.28
CA GLN A 119 6.95 -4.80 -13.45
C GLN A 119 6.88 -5.58 -12.13
N ALA A 120 7.96 -5.58 -11.34
CA ALA A 120 8.02 -6.27 -10.05
C ALA A 120 7.00 -5.70 -9.06
N ILE A 121 6.84 -4.38 -9.00
CA ILE A 121 5.86 -3.72 -8.13
C ILE A 121 4.42 -3.98 -8.56
N ASP A 122 4.17 -4.06 -9.87
CA ASP A 122 2.83 -4.33 -10.42
C ASP A 122 2.41 -5.78 -10.19
N ASN A 123 3.35 -6.72 -10.27
CA ASN A 123 3.12 -8.14 -9.99
C ASN A 123 2.82 -8.45 -8.51
N ILE A 124 3.24 -7.58 -7.58
CA ILE A 124 2.87 -7.73 -6.17
C ILE A 124 1.37 -7.46 -6.03
N PRO A 125 0.56 -8.34 -5.43
CA PRO A 125 -0.86 -8.11 -5.24
C PRO A 125 -1.14 -6.80 -4.50
N SER A 126 -2.09 -6.02 -5.01
CA SER A 126 -2.57 -4.79 -4.35
C SER A 126 -3.52 -5.09 -3.20
N ASP A 127 -3.96 -6.33 -3.05
CA ASP A 127 -4.97 -6.77 -2.09
C ASP A 127 -4.67 -8.22 -1.65
N ASP A 128 -4.93 -8.51 -0.38
CA ASP A 128 -4.80 -9.83 0.24
C ASP A 128 -6.02 -10.74 -0.01
N LYS A 129 -7.14 -10.17 -0.46
CA LYS A 129 -8.44 -10.81 -0.67
C LYS A 129 -8.38 -12.15 -1.36
N VAL A 130 -7.76 -12.27 -2.53
CA VAL A 130 -7.95 -13.46 -3.38
C VAL A 130 -7.47 -14.74 -2.70
N PHE A 131 -6.34 -14.68 -1.99
CA PHE A 131 -5.81 -15.83 -1.27
C PHE A 131 -6.58 -16.09 0.03
N ALA A 132 -6.94 -15.03 0.75
CA ALA A 132 -7.67 -15.14 2.01
C ALA A 132 -9.13 -15.61 1.80
N LEU A 133 -9.79 -15.21 0.71
CA LEU A 133 -11.18 -15.52 0.37
C LEU A 133 -11.47 -17.02 0.31
N HIS A 134 -10.65 -17.77 -0.47
CA HIS A 134 -10.89 -19.20 -0.64
C HIS A 134 -10.71 -19.97 0.67
N ILE A 135 -9.66 -19.65 1.42
CA ILE A 135 -9.37 -20.28 2.71
C ILE A 135 -10.44 -19.89 3.74
N ALA A 136 -10.82 -18.62 3.79
CA ALA A 136 -11.86 -18.11 4.68
C ALA A 136 -13.21 -18.78 4.41
N ARG A 137 -13.61 -18.89 3.13
CA ARG A 137 -14.83 -19.61 2.75
C ARG A 137 -14.80 -21.05 3.23
N SER A 138 -13.72 -21.80 2.96
CA SER A 138 -13.61 -23.19 3.44
C SER A 138 -13.70 -23.31 4.96
N TYR A 139 -13.13 -22.35 5.71
CA TYR A 139 -13.26 -22.34 7.16
C TYR A 139 -14.69 -22.07 7.64
N LEU A 140 -15.38 -21.11 7.03
CA LEU A 140 -16.79 -20.81 7.35
C LEU A 140 -17.72 -21.96 6.93
N ASP A 141 -17.47 -22.61 5.79
CA ASP A 141 -18.23 -23.77 5.35
C ASP A 141 -18.14 -24.93 6.34
N LEU A 142 -16.97 -25.09 7.00
CA LEU A 142 -16.73 -26.14 8.00
C LEU A 142 -17.20 -25.78 9.41
N ASN A 143 -17.00 -24.53 9.85
CA ASN A 143 -17.14 -24.15 11.27
C ASN A 143 -18.25 -23.12 11.53
N GLY A 144 -18.87 -22.57 10.48
CA GLY A 144 -19.90 -21.56 10.59
C GLY A 144 -19.46 -20.34 11.41
N GLU A 145 -20.37 -19.84 12.26
CA GLU A 145 -20.17 -18.62 13.06
C GLU A 145 -19.02 -18.76 14.07
N ASN A 146 -18.73 -19.99 14.55
CA ASN A 146 -17.58 -20.28 15.42
C ASN A 146 -16.23 -20.10 14.70
N GLY A 147 -16.22 -20.11 13.36
CA GLY A 147 -15.03 -19.88 12.55
C GLY A 147 -14.66 -18.40 12.39
N LEU A 148 -15.54 -17.46 12.78
CA LEU A 148 -15.38 -16.02 12.49
C LEU A 148 -14.09 -15.42 13.04
N GLY A 149 -13.77 -15.66 14.32
CA GLY A 149 -12.53 -15.15 14.93
C GLY A 149 -11.28 -15.69 14.23
N THR A 150 -11.30 -16.96 13.87
CA THR A 150 -10.22 -17.62 13.11
C THR A 150 -10.09 -17.04 11.72
N VAL A 151 -11.19 -16.80 11.00
CA VAL A 151 -11.18 -16.19 9.66
C VAL A 151 -10.61 -14.78 9.70
N ILE A 152 -11.02 -13.96 10.65
CA ILE A 152 -10.52 -12.57 10.78
C ILE A 152 -9.02 -12.55 11.07
N LYS A 153 -8.53 -13.45 11.94
CA LYS A 153 -7.10 -13.60 12.24
C LYS A 153 -6.32 -14.16 11.05
N LEU A 154 -6.83 -15.22 10.43
CA LEU A 154 -6.22 -15.84 9.26
C LEU A 154 -6.16 -14.88 8.07
N TRP A 155 -7.17 -14.03 7.88
CA TRP A 155 -7.17 -13.06 6.79
C TRP A 155 -6.02 -12.06 6.94
N ASP A 156 -5.80 -11.56 8.16
CA ASP A 156 -4.69 -10.67 8.49
C ASP A 156 -3.34 -11.39 8.29
N ASP A 157 -3.19 -12.59 8.86
CA ASP A 157 -1.93 -13.35 8.83
C ASP A 157 -1.58 -13.91 7.43
N LEU A 158 -2.55 -14.53 6.75
CA LEU A 158 -2.37 -15.12 5.41
C LEU A 158 -2.24 -14.04 4.34
N GLY A 159 -2.97 -12.95 4.49
CA GLY A 159 -2.89 -11.80 3.60
C GLY A 159 -1.52 -11.15 3.61
N ILE A 160 -1.01 -10.87 4.81
CA ILE A 160 0.34 -10.32 5.00
C ILE A 160 1.39 -11.31 4.50
N LYS A 161 1.33 -12.57 4.92
CA LYS A 161 2.34 -13.57 4.53
C LYS A 161 2.35 -13.84 3.03
N GLY A 162 1.18 -13.91 2.39
CA GLY A 162 1.04 -14.08 0.94
C GLY A 162 1.64 -12.90 0.19
N CYS A 163 1.29 -11.67 0.59
CA CYS A 163 1.83 -10.45 0.00
C CYS A 163 3.35 -10.34 0.17
N LEU A 164 3.89 -10.62 1.37
CA LEU A 164 5.33 -10.61 1.62
C LEU A 164 6.07 -11.70 0.84
N THR A 165 5.44 -12.86 0.64
CA THR A 165 6.00 -13.93 -0.20
C THR A 165 6.05 -13.51 -1.66
N ALA A 166 5.00 -12.86 -2.17
CA ALA A 166 4.99 -12.30 -3.52
C ALA A 166 6.05 -11.19 -3.67
N GLU A 167 6.15 -10.27 -2.71
CA GLU A 167 7.21 -9.24 -2.66
C GLU A 167 8.60 -9.86 -2.74
N ARG A 168 8.87 -10.87 -1.90
CA ARG A 168 10.15 -11.58 -1.87
C ARG A 168 10.44 -12.31 -3.19
N THR A 169 9.42 -12.89 -3.80
CA THR A 169 9.57 -13.60 -5.08
C THR A 169 9.94 -12.63 -6.20
N GLU A 170 9.23 -11.50 -6.29
CA GLU A 170 9.46 -10.49 -7.32
C GLU A 170 10.82 -9.80 -7.17
N ILE A 171 11.23 -9.43 -5.95
CA ILE A 171 12.55 -8.81 -5.75
C ILE A 171 13.69 -9.80 -6.08
N VAL A 172 13.59 -11.06 -5.67
CA VAL A 172 14.64 -12.07 -5.95
C VAL A 172 14.74 -12.31 -7.46
N LYS A 173 13.62 -12.44 -8.16
CA LYS A 173 13.59 -12.62 -9.61
C LYS A 173 14.22 -11.44 -10.35
N ALA A 174 13.77 -10.22 -10.04
CA ALA A 174 14.28 -9.01 -10.69
C ALA A 174 15.76 -8.75 -10.37
N PHE A 175 16.17 -8.92 -9.11
CA PHE A 175 17.56 -8.80 -8.67
C PHE A 175 18.47 -9.80 -9.38
N THR A 176 18.06 -11.07 -9.47
CA THR A 176 18.83 -12.12 -10.14
C THR A 176 19.00 -11.82 -11.63
N THR A 177 17.94 -11.34 -12.27
CA THR A 177 17.96 -10.97 -13.70
C THR A 177 18.90 -9.78 -13.93
N LEU A 178 18.78 -8.73 -13.12
CA LEU A 178 19.67 -7.57 -13.19
C LEU A 178 21.13 -7.97 -12.96
N LYS A 179 21.42 -8.78 -11.95
CA LYS A 179 22.78 -9.28 -11.68
C LYS A 179 23.37 -10.05 -12.88
N ALA A 180 22.56 -10.88 -13.54
CA ALA A 180 22.97 -11.61 -14.74
C ALA A 180 23.29 -10.65 -15.90
N ILE A 181 22.42 -9.66 -16.15
CA ILE A 181 22.63 -8.63 -17.18
C ILE A 181 23.93 -7.85 -16.91
N LEU A 182 24.13 -7.37 -15.69
CA LEU A 182 25.34 -6.63 -15.34
C LEU A 182 26.60 -7.47 -15.55
N SER A 183 26.53 -8.79 -15.30
CA SER A 183 27.67 -9.68 -15.52
C SER A 183 28.07 -9.85 -16.99
N THR A 184 27.24 -9.41 -17.94
CA THR A 184 27.59 -9.38 -19.37
C THR A 184 28.37 -8.11 -19.77
N ILE A 185 28.40 -7.09 -18.91
CA ILE A 185 29.08 -5.82 -19.16
C ILE A 185 30.56 -5.97 -18.81
N LYS A 186 31.45 -6.03 -19.81
CA LYS A 186 32.89 -6.28 -19.60
C LYS A 186 33.60 -5.26 -18.70
N SER A 187 33.10 -4.02 -18.65
CA SER A 187 33.74 -2.90 -17.93
C SER A 187 33.24 -2.71 -16.49
N ILE A 188 32.33 -3.56 -16.00
CA ILE A 188 31.75 -3.43 -14.67
C ILE A 188 32.48 -4.31 -13.65
N THR A 189 32.83 -3.74 -12.49
CA THR A 189 33.42 -4.48 -11.36
C THR A 189 32.32 -5.08 -10.47
N GLU A 190 32.67 -5.98 -9.54
CA GLU A 190 31.69 -6.46 -8.54
C GLU A 190 31.17 -5.32 -7.64
N THR A 191 32.04 -4.37 -7.27
CA THR A 191 31.63 -3.18 -6.49
C THR A 191 30.61 -2.34 -7.25
N ASP A 192 30.81 -2.15 -8.55
CA ASP A 192 29.84 -1.44 -9.39
C ASP A 192 28.50 -2.16 -9.48
N LYS A 193 28.51 -3.49 -9.58
CA LYS A 193 27.28 -4.30 -9.54
C LYS A 193 26.54 -4.08 -8.21
N ASP A 194 27.25 -4.09 -7.10
CA ASP A 194 26.65 -3.85 -5.78
C ASP A 194 26.03 -2.45 -5.67
N ILE A 195 26.67 -1.41 -6.23
CA ILE A 195 26.11 -0.06 -6.29
C ILE A 195 24.78 -0.03 -7.04
N ILE A 196 24.72 -0.65 -8.23
CA ILE A 196 23.50 -0.69 -9.05
C ILE A 196 22.40 -1.54 -8.39
N LEU A 197 22.76 -2.72 -7.88
CA LEU A 197 21.83 -3.65 -7.25
C LEU A 197 21.24 -3.05 -5.97
N THR A 198 22.05 -2.35 -5.17
CA THR A 198 21.54 -1.66 -3.97
C THR A 198 20.63 -0.49 -4.33
N ALA A 199 20.93 0.27 -5.37
CA ALA A 199 20.02 1.31 -5.89
C ALA A 199 18.65 0.72 -6.28
N PHE A 200 18.65 -0.41 -6.99
CA PHE A 200 17.43 -1.16 -7.34
C PHE A 200 16.66 -1.60 -6.09
N THR A 201 17.34 -2.26 -5.14
CA THR A 201 16.71 -2.76 -3.90
C THR A 201 16.13 -1.64 -3.03
N GLN A 202 16.84 -0.53 -2.88
CA GLN A 202 16.36 0.62 -2.12
C GLN A 202 15.07 1.20 -2.70
N GLU A 203 15.02 1.36 -4.02
CA GLU A 203 13.84 1.91 -4.69
C GLU A 203 12.67 0.91 -4.69
N PHE A 204 12.95 -0.39 -4.80
CA PHE A 204 11.95 -1.45 -4.66
C PHE A 204 11.32 -1.43 -3.26
N GLU A 205 12.12 -1.49 -2.19
CA GLU A 205 11.62 -1.52 -0.82
C GLU A 205 10.83 -0.25 -0.46
N ARG A 206 11.26 0.90 -0.97
CA ARG A 206 10.52 2.16 -0.80
C ARG A 206 9.12 2.05 -1.38
N ARG A 207 8.98 1.52 -2.60
CA ARG A 207 7.69 1.40 -3.30
C ARG A 207 6.82 0.27 -2.74
N ALA A 208 7.41 -0.89 -2.44
CA ALA A 208 6.74 -1.98 -1.75
C ALA A 208 6.23 -1.52 -0.38
N GLY A 209 7.03 -0.74 0.36
CA GLY A 209 6.63 -0.10 1.60
C GLY A 209 5.42 0.83 1.47
N GLN A 210 5.34 1.62 0.40
CA GLN A 210 4.15 2.43 0.11
C GLN A 210 2.90 1.57 -0.17
N LYS A 211 3.06 0.47 -0.93
CA LYS A 211 1.97 -0.49 -1.20
C LYS A 211 1.51 -1.22 0.07
N ARG A 212 2.44 -1.60 0.96
CA ARG A 212 2.15 -2.15 2.31
C ARG A 212 1.28 -1.18 3.13
N LYS A 213 1.61 0.12 3.14
CA LYS A 213 0.80 1.13 3.85
C LYS A 213 -0.62 1.23 3.31
N SER A 214 -0.78 1.19 1.98
CA SER A 214 -2.10 1.22 1.35
C SER A 214 -2.95 0.00 1.70
N ARG A 215 -2.36 -1.21 1.74
CA ARG A 215 -3.06 -2.46 2.07
C ARG A 215 -3.48 -2.55 3.54
N ALA A 216 -2.61 -2.12 4.45
CA ALA A 216 -2.87 -2.19 5.89
C ALA A 216 -4.09 -1.37 6.35
N GLY A 217 -4.60 -0.45 5.51
CA GLY A 217 -5.78 0.35 5.81
C GLY A 217 -7.11 -0.39 5.67
N GLY A 218 -7.22 -1.41 4.80
CA GLY A 218 -8.52 -2.00 4.42
C GLY A 218 -8.79 -3.44 4.88
N SER A 219 -7.77 -4.20 5.31
CA SER A 219 -7.88 -5.65 5.51
C SER A 219 -9.01 -6.10 6.47
N LEU A 220 -9.25 -5.36 7.57
CA LEU A 220 -10.32 -5.70 8.52
C LEU A 220 -11.73 -5.34 7.99
N GLU A 221 -11.82 -4.26 7.22
CA GLU A 221 -13.06 -3.86 6.54
C GLU A 221 -13.42 -4.87 5.45
N ASP A 222 -12.41 -5.29 4.69
CA ASP A 222 -12.50 -6.24 3.59
C ASP A 222 -12.95 -7.64 4.05
N VAL A 223 -12.39 -8.15 5.15
CA VAL A 223 -12.84 -9.43 5.72
C VAL A 223 -14.26 -9.31 6.30
N THR A 224 -14.61 -8.16 6.87
CA THR A 224 -15.96 -7.92 7.38
C THR A 224 -16.98 -7.88 6.25
N ASP A 225 -16.65 -7.20 5.14
CA ASP A 225 -17.44 -7.19 3.91
C ASP A 225 -17.71 -8.60 3.40
N PHE A 226 -16.65 -9.40 3.29
CA PHE A 226 -16.75 -10.80 2.89
C PHE A 226 -17.65 -11.61 3.83
N ILE A 227 -17.49 -11.46 5.14
CA ILE A 227 -18.31 -12.17 6.14
C ILE A 227 -19.78 -11.80 5.98
N LEU A 228 -20.11 -10.51 5.84
CA LEU A 228 -21.50 -10.06 5.67
C LEU A 228 -22.11 -10.65 4.39
N GLU A 229 -21.36 -10.64 3.29
CA GLU A 229 -21.79 -11.23 2.01
C GLU A 229 -21.99 -12.75 2.12
N TYR A 230 -21.05 -13.46 2.75
CA TYR A 230 -21.12 -14.91 2.95
C TYR A 230 -22.40 -15.33 3.69
N TYR A 231 -22.81 -14.56 4.70
CA TYR A 231 -24.04 -14.81 5.45
C TYR A 231 -25.30 -14.18 4.85
N GLY A 232 -25.22 -13.60 3.64
CA GLY A 232 -26.36 -13.00 2.95
C GLY A 232 -26.88 -11.72 3.59
N ILE A 233 -26.07 -11.03 4.39
CA ILE A 233 -26.46 -9.78 5.06
C ILE A 233 -26.28 -8.61 4.09
N ARG A 234 -27.40 -8.00 3.69
CA ARG A 234 -27.40 -6.89 2.74
C ARG A 234 -26.94 -5.59 3.42
N ARG A 235 -25.84 -5.03 2.89
CA ARG A 235 -25.34 -3.71 3.28
C ARG A 235 -26.30 -2.59 2.83
N SER A 236 -26.33 -1.52 3.62
CA SER A 236 -27.06 -0.29 3.35
C SER A 236 -26.09 0.86 3.07
N ARG A 237 -26.63 1.98 2.60
CA ARG A 237 -25.84 3.21 2.45
C ARG A 237 -25.70 3.89 3.80
N SER A 238 -24.61 4.64 3.97
CA SER A 238 -24.44 5.54 5.12
C SER A 238 -25.59 6.54 5.21
N PRO A 239 -25.98 6.99 6.42
CA PRO A 239 -26.91 8.08 6.57
C PRO A 239 -26.35 9.36 5.93
N GLU A 240 -27.21 10.12 5.25
CA GLU A 240 -26.83 11.41 4.67
C GLU A 240 -26.37 12.37 5.77
N HIS A 241 -25.27 13.09 5.51
CA HIS A 241 -24.69 14.07 6.44
C HIS A 241 -24.32 13.51 7.83
N PHE A 242 -24.10 12.20 7.94
CA PHE A 242 -23.50 11.61 9.13
C PHE A 242 -21.99 11.91 9.16
N GLN A 243 -21.64 13.08 9.70
CA GLN A 243 -20.26 13.43 10.07
C GLN A 243 -20.16 13.28 11.58
N ALA A 244 -20.09 12.04 12.05
CA ALA A 244 -19.82 11.78 13.45
C ALA A 244 -18.31 11.59 13.66
N ASP A 245 -17.86 11.85 14.88
CA ASP A 245 -16.48 11.61 15.34
C ASP A 245 -16.10 10.11 15.38
N ILE A 246 -16.99 9.23 14.89
CA ILE A 246 -16.78 7.80 14.78
C ILE A 246 -16.76 7.38 13.31
N GLU A 247 -15.67 6.72 12.91
CA GLU A 247 -15.53 6.08 11.63
C GLU A 247 -16.33 4.77 11.59
N VAL A 248 -17.32 4.72 10.69
CA VAL A 248 -18.21 3.58 10.47
C VAL A 248 -18.02 3.09 9.04
N ASP A 249 -17.50 1.89 8.91
CA ASP A 249 -17.03 1.33 7.63
C ASP A 249 -18.15 0.61 6.89
N ASN A 250 -19.14 0.08 7.64
CA ASN A 250 -20.25 -0.67 7.10
C ASN A 250 -21.60 -0.30 7.74
N TRP A 251 -22.68 -0.44 6.97
CA TRP A 251 -24.03 -0.14 7.44
C TRP A 251 -24.98 -1.28 7.12
N VAL A 252 -25.83 -1.65 8.07
CA VAL A 252 -26.85 -2.68 7.91
C VAL A 252 -28.21 -2.12 8.32
N ARG A 253 -29.23 -2.31 7.49
CA ARG A 253 -30.59 -1.83 7.78
C ARG A 253 -31.41 -2.90 8.49
N THR A 254 -32.02 -2.53 9.60
CA THR A 254 -32.84 -3.40 10.45
C THR A 254 -34.31 -3.41 10.01
N LYS A 255 -35.11 -4.36 10.52
CA LYS A 255 -36.55 -4.52 10.23
C LYS A 255 -37.37 -3.27 10.53
N ASP A 256 -37.01 -2.55 11.60
CA ASP A 256 -37.62 -1.28 12.03
C ASP A 256 -37.12 -0.07 11.22
N LYS A 257 -36.32 -0.31 10.17
CA LYS A 257 -35.72 0.71 9.28
C LYS A 257 -34.66 1.60 9.94
N TRP A 258 -34.17 1.22 11.11
CA TRP A 258 -32.98 1.82 11.71
C TRP A 258 -31.71 1.23 11.07
N LEU A 259 -30.56 1.79 11.44
CA LEU A 259 -29.25 1.38 10.96
C LEU A 259 -28.40 0.82 12.09
N ILE A 260 -27.67 -0.25 11.82
CA ILE A 260 -26.52 -0.69 12.61
C ILE A 260 -25.27 -0.26 11.86
N GLY A 261 -24.45 0.56 12.50
CA GLY A 261 -23.13 0.88 11.99
C GLY A 261 -22.12 -0.17 12.44
N ILE A 262 -21.22 -0.60 11.56
CA ILE A 262 -20.12 -1.52 11.88
C ILE A 262 -18.81 -0.76 11.69
N SER A 263 -18.02 -0.70 12.75
CA SER A 263 -16.73 -0.02 12.82
C SER A 263 -15.64 -1.06 13.02
N CYS A 264 -14.72 -1.16 12.07
CA CYS A 264 -13.61 -2.09 12.01
C CYS A 264 -12.35 -1.38 12.51
N LYS A 265 -11.82 -1.79 13.67
CA LYS A 265 -10.63 -1.16 14.25
C LYS A 265 -9.66 -2.21 14.75
N ARG A 266 -8.40 -2.16 14.32
CA ARG A 266 -7.34 -2.98 14.95
C ARG A 266 -7.17 -2.63 16.42
N THR A 267 -7.08 -1.34 16.75
CA THR A 267 -6.98 -0.78 18.11
C THR A 267 -7.79 0.51 18.18
N ILE A 268 -8.41 0.83 19.32
CA ILE A 268 -9.22 2.06 19.46
C ILE A 268 -8.39 3.27 19.91
N ARG A 269 -7.32 3.02 20.69
CA ARG A 269 -6.35 3.97 21.25
C ARG A 269 -7.01 5.18 21.92
N GLU A 270 -6.63 6.41 21.57
CA GLU A 270 -7.20 7.66 22.05
C GLU A 270 -8.38 8.18 21.21
N ARG A 271 -8.65 7.58 20.04
CA ARG A 271 -9.64 8.08 19.07
C ARG A 271 -11.08 8.05 19.60
N TRP A 272 -11.38 7.20 20.57
CA TRP A 272 -12.68 7.19 21.27
C TRP A 272 -13.03 8.51 21.97
N LYS A 273 -12.03 9.34 22.31
CA LYS A 273 -12.29 10.61 23.01
C LYS A 273 -13.13 11.57 22.17
N GLN A 274 -12.94 11.55 20.85
CA GLN A 274 -13.72 12.35 19.91
C GLN A 274 -15.19 11.87 19.89
N VAL A 275 -15.40 10.55 19.92
CA VAL A 275 -16.74 9.94 20.00
C VAL A 275 -17.44 10.27 21.31
N SER A 276 -16.70 10.24 22.43
CA SER A 276 -17.28 10.46 23.76
C SER A 276 -17.79 11.89 23.99
N SER A 277 -17.30 12.88 23.25
CA SER A 277 -17.78 14.26 23.31
C SER A 277 -19.09 14.50 22.58
N ALA A 278 -19.57 13.54 21.78
CA ALA A 278 -20.85 13.64 21.08
C ALA A 278 -22.03 13.42 22.04
N GLU A 279 -23.11 14.18 21.88
CA GLU A 279 -24.34 13.93 22.63
C GLU A 279 -24.88 12.52 22.32
N SER A 280 -25.36 11.82 23.35
CA SER A 280 -25.99 10.48 23.22
C SER A 280 -27.20 10.45 22.25
N SER A 281 -27.76 11.63 21.96
CA SER A 281 -28.86 11.89 21.03
C SER A 281 -28.45 11.78 19.55
N VAL A 282 -27.16 11.89 19.22
CA VAL A 282 -26.66 11.97 17.84
C VAL A 282 -27.04 10.73 17.04
N LEU A 283 -26.84 9.52 17.58
CA LEU A 283 -27.21 8.29 16.89
C LEU A 283 -28.73 8.23 16.60
N SER A 284 -29.57 8.74 17.52
CA SER A 284 -31.02 8.76 17.31
C SER A 284 -31.42 9.71 16.16
N ARG A 285 -30.75 10.85 16.03
CA ARG A 285 -30.98 11.82 14.94
C ARG A 285 -30.84 11.18 13.56
N TYR A 286 -29.91 10.25 13.41
CA TYR A 286 -29.63 9.55 12.15
C TYR A 286 -30.28 8.15 12.08
N LYS A 287 -31.21 7.83 12.98
CA LYS A 287 -31.87 6.51 13.09
C LYS A 287 -30.87 5.36 13.21
N ILE A 288 -29.79 5.58 13.94
CA ILE A 288 -28.78 4.56 14.23
C ILE A 288 -29.15 3.90 15.54
N LYS A 289 -29.31 2.57 15.49
CA LYS A 289 -29.71 1.75 16.62
C LYS A 289 -28.52 1.53 17.54
N ASN A 290 -27.45 0.95 16.99
CA ASN A 290 -26.19 0.66 17.67
C ASN A 290 -25.01 0.87 16.72
N ILE A 291 -23.82 1.08 17.28
CA ILE A 291 -22.55 0.92 16.57
C ILE A 291 -21.83 -0.32 17.07
N TYR A 292 -21.53 -1.25 16.18
CA TYR A 292 -20.82 -2.50 16.46
C TYR A 292 -19.35 -2.33 16.10
N HIS A 293 -18.47 -2.42 17.09
CA HIS A 293 -17.04 -2.38 16.91
C HIS A 293 -16.48 -3.79 16.78
N ILE A 294 -15.83 -4.08 15.65
CA ILE A 294 -15.01 -5.27 15.49
C ILE A 294 -13.58 -4.88 15.84
N VAL A 295 -13.05 -5.45 16.92
CA VAL A 295 -11.70 -5.13 17.43
C VAL A 295 -10.83 -6.36 17.49
N THR A 296 -9.64 -6.32 16.87
CA THR A 296 -8.71 -7.47 16.84
C THR A 296 -7.59 -7.39 17.87
N TYR A 297 -7.14 -6.19 18.23
CA TYR A 297 -6.16 -5.95 19.31
C TYR A 297 -6.82 -5.08 20.38
N ASP A 298 -7.25 -5.73 21.45
CA ASP A 298 -8.14 -5.17 22.47
C ASP A 298 -7.45 -4.85 23.80
N GLU A 299 -6.14 -5.08 23.91
CA GLU A 299 -5.39 -4.81 25.14
C GLU A 299 -5.45 -3.34 25.58
N ASP A 300 -5.72 -2.42 24.64
CA ASP A 300 -5.89 -1.00 24.88
C ASP A 300 -7.30 -0.59 25.33
N LEU A 301 -8.25 -1.52 25.42
CA LEU A 301 -9.59 -1.30 25.95
C LEU A 301 -9.57 -1.33 27.48
N SER A 302 -9.82 -0.17 28.08
CA SER A 302 -10.06 -0.06 29.53
C SER A 302 -11.56 -0.09 29.84
N ASP A 303 -11.89 -0.43 31.07
CA ASP A 303 -13.27 -0.49 31.57
C ASP A 303 -13.99 0.87 31.41
N ASP A 304 -13.27 1.98 31.59
CA ASP A 304 -13.79 3.33 31.34
C ASP A 304 -14.20 3.56 29.88
N LYS A 305 -13.36 3.12 28.93
CA LYS A 305 -13.66 3.25 27.49
C LYS A 305 -14.90 2.45 27.12
N LEU A 306 -14.96 1.22 27.61
CA LEU A 306 -16.05 0.29 27.33
C LEU A 306 -17.36 0.79 27.95
N SER A 307 -17.33 1.27 29.19
CA SER A 307 -18.52 1.78 29.89
C SER A 307 -19.06 3.04 29.23
N LEU A 308 -18.18 3.99 28.88
CA LEU A 308 -18.58 5.28 28.32
C LEU A 308 -19.21 5.11 26.93
N LEU A 309 -18.54 4.38 26.04
CA LEU A 309 -19.08 4.11 24.70
C LEU A 309 -20.28 3.16 24.76
N GLY A 310 -20.27 2.18 25.66
CA GLY A 310 -21.40 1.30 25.92
C GLY A 310 -22.68 2.07 26.28
N GLY A 311 -22.56 3.07 27.16
CA GLY A 311 -23.65 4.00 27.49
C GLY A 311 -24.17 4.81 26.30
N GLN A 312 -23.41 4.89 25.21
CA GLN A 312 -23.79 5.56 23.95
C GLN A 312 -24.30 4.59 22.87
N ARG A 313 -24.66 3.34 23.22
CA ARG A 313 -25.13 2.27 22.31
C ARG A 313 -24.05 1.70 21.39
N HIS A 314 -22.81 1.67 21.88
CA HIS A 314 -21.72 0.96 21.22
C HIS A 314 -21.60 -0.46 21.79
N VAL A 315 -21.33 -1.43 20.93
CA VAL A 315 -21.12 -2.83 21.31
C VAL A 315 -19.80 -3.31 20.71
N PHE A 316 -18.94 -3.92 21.50
CA PHE A 316 -17.63 -4.40 21.11
C PHE A 316 -17.66 -5.92 20.91
N TYR A 317 -17.26 -6.35 19.72
CA TYR A 317 -17.05 -7.74 19.36
C TYR A 317 -15.55 -8.01 19.36
N LEU A 318 -15.12 -8.85 20.30
CA LEU A 318 -13.71 -9.17 20.55
C LEU A 318 -13.42 -10.63 20.17
N PRO A 319 -12.15 -11.01 19.92
CA PRO A 319 -11.78 -12.40 19.67
C PRO A 319 -12.27 -13.31 20.80
N ASP A 320 -12.79 -14.48 20.46
CA ASP A 320 -13.42 -15.38 21.43
C ASP A 320 -12.47 -15.85 22.55
N ASP A 321 -11.15 -15.86 22.29
CA ASP A 321 -10.10 -16.21 23.25
C ASP A 321 -9.61 -15.03 24.11
N SER A 322 -10.08 -13.81 23.81
CA SER A 322 -9.66 -12.55 24.43
C SER A 322 -9.70 -12.57 25.95
N ARG A 323 -8.63 -12.04 26.57
CA ARG A 323 -8.58 -11.78 28.01
C ARG A 323 -9.56 -10.69 28.42
N ARG A 324 -9.74 -9.66 27.59
CA ARG A 324 -10.66 -8.53 27.85
C ARG A 324 -12.11 -8.96 27.76
N LEU A 325 -12.45 -9.83 26.81
CA LEU A 325 -13.77 -10.46 26.75
C LEU A 325 -14.06 -11.23 28.04
N LYS A 326 -13.15 -12.12 28.47
CA LYS A 326 -13.31 -12.89 29.72
C LYS A 326 -13.53 -12.00 30.94
N HIS A 327 -12.75 -10.93 31.07
CA HIS A 327 -12.93 -9.94 32.14
C HIS A 327 -14.32 -9.28 32.05
N ALA A 328 -14.66 -8.70 30.89
CA ALA A 328 -15.91 -7.98 30.68
C ALA A 328 -17.16 -8.86 30.90
N SER A 329 -17.12 -10.13 30.48
CA SER A 329 -18.22 -11.08 30.68
C SER A 329 -18.51 -11.36 32.16
N SER A 330 -17.50 -11.26 33.03
CA SER A 330 -17.66 -11.41 34.48
C SER A 330 -18.08 -10.11 35.19
N HIS A 331 -17.96 -8.97 34.51
CA HIS A 331 -18.24 -7.66 35.07
C HIS A 331 -19.70 -7.25 34.83
N VAL A 332 -20.43 -6.93 35.91
CA VAL A 332 -21.89 -6.67 35.91
C VAL A 332 -22.31 -5.63 34.87
N GLY A 333 -21.54 -4.57 34.69
CA GLY A 333 -21.85 -3.49 33.75
C GLY A 333 -21.26 -3.65 32.34
N LEU A 334 -20.18 -4.42 32.15
CA LEU A 334 -19.49 -4.46 30.85
C LEU A 334 -20.00 -5.58 29.95
N LYS A 335 -20.54 -6.65 30.53
CA LYS A 335 -21.08 -7.81 29.80
C LYS A 335 -22.16 -7.46 28.77
N GLU A 336 -22.86 -6.34 28.94
CA GLU A 336 -23.90 -5.88 28.02
C GLU A 336 -23.31 -5.25 26.74
N TYR A 337 -22.09 -4.71 26.85
CA TYR A 337 -21.42 -3.95 25.80
C TYR A 337 -20.29 -4.73 25.11
N VAL A 338 -19.85 -5.86 25.66
CA VAL A 338 -18.74 -6.66 25.13
C VAL A 338 -19.21 -8.08 24.86
N ARG A 339 -19.00 -8.56 23.63
CA ARG A 339 -19.48 -9.86 23.13
C ARG A 339 -18.38 -10.61 22.37
N PRO A 340 -18.44 -11.95 22.33
CA PRO A 340 -17.57 -12.72 21.45
C PRO A 340 -17.87 -12.42 19.98
N ILE A 341 -16.84 -12.39 19.14
CA ILE A 341 -16.99 -12.09 17.71
C ILE A 341 -17.77 -13.18 16.98
N SER A 342 -17.74 -14.42 17.46
CA SER A 342 -18.61 -15.49 16.95
C SER A 342 -20.10 -15.17 17.06
N GLN A 343 -20.51 -14.28 17.96
CA GLN A 343 -21.91 -13.90 18.13
C GLN A 343 -22.37 -12.77 17.19
N LEU A 344 -21.44 -12.10 16.50
CA LEU A 344 -21.72 -10.94 15.63
C LEU A 344 -22.84 -11.20 14.63
N ILE A 345 -22.74 -12.32 13.89
CA ILE A 345 -23.66 -12.62 12.79
C ILE A 345 -25.05 -12.95 13.31
N LYS A 346 -25.13 -13.70 14.41
CA LYS A 346 -26.38 -14.00 15.09
C LYS A 346 -27.08 -12.73 15.57
N ASP A 347 -26.34 -11.81 16.17
CA ASP A 347 -26.87 -10.55 16.67
C ASP A 347 -27.35 -9.63 15.53
N ILE A 348 -26.65 -9.61 14.39
CA ILE A 348 -27.11 -8.88 13.20
C ILE A 348 -28.38 -9.53 12.63
N LYS A 349 -28.41 -10.85 12.44
CA LYS A 349 -29.56 -11.61 11.91
C LYS A 349 -30.83 -11.44 12.74
N GLN A 350 -30.71 -11.25 14.06
CA GLN A 350 -31.87 -10.97 14.91
C GLN A 350 -32.52 -9.61 14.58
N GLN A 351 -31.76 -8.67 14.03
CA GLN A 351 -32.20 -7.30 13.76
C GLN A 351 -32.67 -7.08 12.31
N VAL A 352 -32.24 -7.91 11.35
CA VAL A 352 -32.50 -7.77 9.90
C VAL A 352 -33.59 -8.67 9.36
#